data_AF-A0A7S2VRV2-F1
#
_entry.id   AF-A0A7S2VRV2-F1
#
_cell.length_a   1.000
_cell.length_b   1.000
_cell.length_c   1.000
_cell.angle_alpha   90.00
_cell.angle_beta   90.00
_cell.angle_gamma   90.00
#
_symmetry.space_group_name_H-M   'P 1'
#
loop_
_entity.id
_entity.type
_entity.pdbx_description
1 polymer ?
#
loop_
_entity_poly.entity_id
_entity_poly.type
_entity_poly.pdbx_seq_one_letter_code
_entity_poly.pdbx_strand_id
1 'polypeptide(L)'
;AGSGVLSLLMARHGGAARVYAAEAAPGMAALARDLVRRNGLEDVVKVLDGRVEDLELPEQVDVIVSEWMGFYLVHESMLESVLTARDRWLKPGGLMMPCAAKIWAAPVDAEGLRREVESYGCLHGLDLSPVGEAELARRCRDPQVEL
;
A
#
# COMPACT_ATOMS: atom_id res chain seq x y z
N ALA A 1 -2.95 9.34 3.08
CA ALA A 1 -2.39 9.48 4.44
C ALA A 1 -3.06 8.53 5.44
N GLY A 2 -4.19 7.90 5.08
CA GLY A 2 -4.97 7.04 5.95
C GLY A 2 -5.41 7.80 7.20
N SER A 3 -5.19 7.19 8.36
CA SER A 3 -5.44 7.81 9.66
C SER A 3 -4.49 8.96 10.00
N GLY A 4 -3.44 9.18 9.21
CA GLY A 4 -2.42 10.19 9.47
C GLY A 4 -1.35 9.77 10.50
N VAL A 5 -1.27 8.49 10.87
CA VAL A 5 -0.32 8.01 11.89
C VAL A 5 1.14 8.36 11.57
N LEU A 6 1.59 8.18 10.31
CA LEU A 6 2.94 8.55 9.89
C LEU A 6 3.16 10.06 10.00
N SER A 7 2.15 10.87 9.66
CA SER A 7 2.20 12.32 9.80
C SER A 7 2.39 12.76 11.25
N LEU A 8 1.68 12.11 12.19
CA LEU A 8 1.84 12.37 13.63
C LEU A 8 3.23 11.98 14.13
N LEU A 9 3.76 10.84 13.68
CA LEU A 9 5.10 10.39 14.05
C LEU A 9 6.18 11.36 13.53
N MET A 10 6.05 11.84 12.30
CA MET A 10 6.98 12.84 11.75
C MET A 10 6.91 14.17 12.48
N ALA A 11 5.71 14.63 12.84
CA ALA A 11 5.54 15.87 13.60
C ALA A 11 6.08 15.76 15.04
N ARG A 12 5.84 14.63 15.73
CA ARG A 12 6.22 14.48 17.14
C ARG A 12 7.67 14.02 17.34
N HIS A 13 8.16 13.13 16.49
CA HIS A 13 9.45 12.46 16.67
C HIS A 13 10.43 12.71 15.52
N GLY A 14 9.92 13.00 14.32
CA GLY A 14 10.75 13.28 13.14
C GLY A 14 11.34 14.69 13.11
N GLY A 15 10.97 15.57 14.04
CA GLY A 15 11.43 16.97 14.07
C GLY A 15 10.91 17.80 12.89
N ALA A 16 9.82 17.37 12.25
CA ALA A 16 9.26 18.07 11.10
C ALA A 16 8.72 19.44 11.51
N ALA A 17 9.21 20.50 10.87
CA ALA A 17 8.68 21.85 11.07
C ALA A 17 7.25 22.01 10.52
N ARG A 18 6.91 21.22 9.49
CA ARG A 18 5.57 21.15 8.87
C ARG A 18 5.38 19.79 8.23
N VAL A 19 4.14 19.30 8.24
CA VAL A 19 3.73 18.05 7.59
C VAL A 19 2.48 18.28 6.77
N TYR A 20 2.50 17.89 5.49
CA TYR A 20 1.31 17.84 4.64
C TYR A 20 0.81 16.39 4.55
N ALA A 21 -0.35 16.11 5.11
CA ALA A 21 -0.97 14.80 5.09
C ALA A 21 -2.05 14.75 4.00
N ALA A 22 -1.69 14.28 2.81
CA ALA A 22 -2.60 14.12 1.67
C ALA A 22 -3.49 12.87 1.83
N GLU A 23 -4.82 13.03 1.84
CA GLU A 23 -5.79 11.93 1.95
C GLU A 23 -6.98 12.13 1.03
N ALA A 24 -7.29 11.15 0.18
CA ALA A 24 -8.34 11.26 -0.82
C ALA A 24 -9.73 10.89 -0.26
N ALA A 25 -9.82 9.98 0.72
CA ALA A 25 -11.09 9.56 1.29
C ALA A 25 -11.56 10.55 2.37
N PRO A 26 -12.70 11.24 2.18
CA PRO A 26 -13.15 12.30 3.09
C PRO A 26 -13.32 11.84 4.54
N GLY A 27 -13.85 10.63 4.74
CA GLY A 27 -14.01 10.05 6.08
C GLY A 27 -12.67 9.82 6.80
N MET A 28 -11.65 9.41 6.05
CA MET A 28 -10.32 9.19 6.61
C MET A 28 -9.58 10.50 6.87
N ALA A 29 -9.72 11.49 5.99
CA ALA A 29 -9.15 12.81 6.22
C ALA A 29 -9.77 13.49 7.45
N ALA A 30 -11.08 13.33 7.68
CA ALA A 30 -11.74 13.80 8.89
C ALA A 30 -11.19 13.13 10.15
N LEU A 31 -11.00 11.80 10.13
CA LEU A 31 -10.39 11.07 11.23
C LEU A 31 -8.94 11.53 11.49
N ALA A 32 -8.15 11.73 10.44
CA ALA A 32 -6.78 12.22 10.56
C ALA A 32 -6.73 13.61 11.22
N ARG A 33 -7.64 14.52 10.86
CA ARG A 33 -7.75 15.83 11.51
C ARG A 33 -8.11 15.72 12.99
N ASP A 34 -9.03 14.83 13.36
CA ASP A 34 -9.38 14.62 14.77
C ASP A 34 -8.19 14.08 15.57
N LEU A 35 -7.42 13.15 14.98
CA LEU A 35 -6.20 12.63 15.60
C LEU A 35 -5.12 13.70 15.75
N VAL A 36 -4.92 14.56 14.74
CA VAL A 36 -4.00 15.71 14.81
C VAL A 36 -4.38 16.64 15.97
N ARG A 37 -5.67 17.00 16.08
CA ARG A 37 -6.20 17.85 17.16
C ARG A 37 -6.00 17.24 18.54
N ARG A 38 -6.42 15.98 18.74
CA ARG A 38 -6.28 15.30 20.03
C ARG A 38 -4.84 15.15 20.50
N ASN A 39 -3.89 15.24 19.58
CA ASN A 39 -2.47 15.14 19.87
C ASN A 39 -1.75 16.50 19.96
N GLY A 40 -2.48 17.61 19.82
CA GLY A 40 -1.93 18.97 19.90
C GLY A 40 -0.93 19.28 18.78
N LEU A 41 -1.13 18.73 17.58
CA LEU A 41 -0.19 18.85 16.45
C LEU A 41 -0.76 19.69 15.30
N GLU A 42 -1.84 20.45 15.53
CA GLU A 42 -2.53 21.26 14.50
C GLU A 42 -1.64 22.32 13.87
N ASP A 43 -0.65 22.85 14.62
CA ASP A 43 0.30 23.85 14.12
C ASP A 43 1.34 23.26 13.17
N VAL A 44 1.54 21.94 13.20
CA VAL A 44 2.57 21.25 12.41
C VAL A 44 1.95 20.45 11.27
N VAL A 45 0.85 19.72 11.51
CA VAL A 45 0.25 18.80 10.55
C VAL A 45 -0.97 19.42 9.88
N LYS A 46 -0.88 19.65 8.57
CA LYS A 46 -1.99 20.06 7.72
C LYS A 46 -2.54 18.89 6.92
N VAL A 47 -3.79 18.50 7.18
CA VAL A 47 -4.48 17.46 6.40
C VAL A 47 -5.11 18.08 5.15
N LEU A 48 -4.73 17.56 3.97
CA LEU A 48 -5.20 17.97 2.66
C LEU A 48 -6.17 16.93 2.12
N ASP A 49 -7.40 17.35 1.81
CA ASP A 49 -8.41 16.48 1.19
C ASP A 49 -8.15 16.40 -0.31
N GLY A 50 -7.78 15.23 -0.81
CA GLY A 50 -7.60 15.02 -2.22
C GLY A 50 -6.59 13.94 -2.56
N ARG A 51 -6.66 13.53 -3.81
CA ARG A 51 -5.65 12.71 -4.46
C ARG A 51 -4.38 13.53 -4.64
N VAL A 52 -3.22 12.94 -4.42
CA VAL A 52 -1.95 13.68 -4.50
C VAL A 52 -1.68 14.25 -5.90
N GLU A 53 -2.25 13.63 -6.92
CA GLU A 53 -2.22 14.08 -8.31
C GLU A 53 -2.98 15.39 -8.52
N ASP A 54 -4.00 15.67 -7.70
CA ASP A 54 -4.87 16.85 -7.81
C ASP A 54 -4.54 17.94 -6.79
N LEU A 55 -3.67 17.65 -5.83
CA LEU A 55 -3.29 18.58 -4.77
C LEU A 55 -2.23 19.58 -5.24
N GLU A 56 -2.32 20.79 -4.68
CA GLU A 56 -1.34 21.86 -4.82
C GLU A 56 -0.74 22.20 -3.46
N LEU A 57 0.59 22.17 -3.38
CA LEU A 57 1.33 22.53 -2.17
C LEU A 57 1.92 23.94 -2.33
N PRO A 58 1.97 24.74 -1.25
CA PRO A 58 2.55 26.08 -1.31
C PRO A 58 4.08 26.07 -1.41
N GLU A 59 4.72 24.91 -1.19
CA GLU A 59 6.16 24.73 -1.20
C GLU A 59 6.53 23.28 -1.53
N GLN A 60 7.77 23.08 -1.98
CA GLN A 60 8.36 21.73 -2.08
C GLN A 60 8.73 21.18 -0.70
N VAL A 61 8.76 19.87 -0.56
CA VAL A 61 9.06 19.14 0.69
C VAL A 61 10.46 18.55 0.68
N ASP A 62 11.06 18.42 1.86
CA ASP A 62 12.38 17.80 2.04
C ASP A 62 12.31 16.27 2.12
N VAL A 63 11.17 15.74 2.60
CA VAL A 63 10.96 14.30 2.82
C VAL A 63 9.55 13.91 2.39
N ILE A 64 9.42 12.81 1.66
CA ILE A 64 8.15 12.11 1.41
C ILE A 64 8.16 10.80 2.18
N VAL A 65 7.11 10.59 2.98
CA VAL A 65 6.88 9.34 3.70
C VAL A 65 5.56 8.76 3.21
N SER A 66 5.57 7.51 2.75
CA SER A 66 4.36 6.86 2.28
C SER A 66 4.39 5.36 2.58
N GLU A 67 3.25 4.86 3.03
CA GLU A 67 2.93 3.44 3.02
C GLU A 67 2.20 3.19 1.71
N TRP A 68 2.91 2.69 0.71
CA TRP A 68 2.41 2.56 -0.67
C TRP A 68 2.40 1.14 -1.18
N MET A 69 3.03 0.22 -0.46
CA MET A 69 3.30 -1.14 -0.93
C MET A 69 2.02 -1.97 -0.92
N GLY A 70 1.70 -2.58 -2.07
CA GLY A 70 0.58 -3.51 -2.19
C GLY A 70 1.03 -4.96 -2.16
N PHE A 71 0.17 -5.87 -2.63
CA PHE A 71 0.51 -7.29 -2.74
C PHE A 71 1.68 -7.51 -3.69
N TYR A 72 2.62 -8.37 -3.28
CA TYR A 72 3.90 -8.57 -3.97
C TYR A 72 4.57 -7.25 -4.35
N LEU A 73 4.49 -6.27 -3.44
CA LEU A 73 4.99 -4.91 -3.55
C LEU A 73 4.20 -3.98 -4.48
N VAL A 74 3.78 -4.45 -5.65
CA VAL A 74 3.31 -3.57 -6.75
C VAL A 74 1.81 -3.69 -7.07
N HIS A 75 1.18 -4.83 -6.79
CA HIS A 75 -0.23 -5.03 -7.11
C HIS A 75 -1.13 -4.28 -6.12
N GLU A 76 -2.08 -3.50 -6.64
CA GLU A 76 -2.93 -2.59 -5.83
C GLU A 76 -2.13 -1.58 -4.99
N SER A 77 -0.90 -1.28 -5.41
CA SER A 77 -0.03 -0.32 -4.73
C SER A 77 -0.40 1.13 -5.07
N MET A 78 0.06 2.07 -4.23
CA MET A 78 0.01 3.52 -4.51
C MET A 78 1.34 4.04 -5.08
N LEU A 79 2.12 3.18 -5.73
CA LEU A 79 3.46 3.52 -6.21
C LEU A 79 3.41 4.71 -7.20
N GLU A 80 2.46 4.71 -8.14
CA GLU A 80 2.31 5.81 -9.11
C GLU A 80 2.03 7.16 -8.44
N SER A 81 1.17 7.17 -7.42
CA SER A 81 0.87 8.37 -6.64
C SER A 81 2.10 8.88 -5.88
N VAL A 82 2.91 7.98 -5.30
CA VAL A 82 4.15 8.37 -4.61
C VAL A 82 5.19 8.91 -5.59
N LEU A 83 5.33 8.30 -6.77
CA LEU A 83 6.23 8.81 -7.82
C LEU A 83 5.77 10.19 -8.32
N THR A 84 4.46 10.39 -8.49
CA THR A 84 3.89 11.69 -8.84
C THR A 84 4.20 12.74 -7.77
N ALA A 85 4.05 12.38 -6.49
CA ALA A 85 4.40 13.28 -5.39
C ALA A 85 5.89 13.62 -5.37
N ARG A 86 6.77 12.64 -5.62
CA ARG A 86 8.22 12.84 -5.72
C ARG A 86 8.55 13.83 -6.82
N ASP A 87 8.03 13.61 -8.03
CA ASP A 87 8.40 14.40 -9.20
C ASP A 87 7.85 15.82 -9.15
N ARG A 88 6.72 16.04 -8.49
CA ARG A 88 6.10 17.37 -8.34
C ARG A 88 6.64 18.15 -7.14
N TRP A 89 6.85 17.48 -6.01
CA TRP A 89 6.96 18.16 -4.72
C TRP A 89 8.27 17.89 -3.96
N LEU A 90 9.05 16.87 -4.30
CA LEU A 90 10.30 16.61 -3.58
C LEU A 90 11.41 17.54 -4.09
N LYS A 91 12.06 18.26 -3.17
CA LYS A 91 13.23 19.08 -3.51
C LYS A 91 14.36 18.21 -4.10
N PRO A 92 15.23 18.75 -4.98
CA PRO A 92 16.46 18.08 -5.36
C PRO A 92 17.27 17.67 -4.12
N GLY A 93 17.63 16.38 -4.02
CA GLY A 93 18.33 15.82 -2.85
C GLY A 93 17.43 15.48 -1.65
N GLY A 94 16.11 15.66 -1.76
CA GLY A 94 15.16 15.23 -0.75
C GLY A 94 15.10 13.71 -0.58
N LEU A 95 14.52 13.28 0.53
CA LEU A 95 14.47 11.86 0.92
C LEU A 95 13.10 11.25 0.67
N MET A 96 13.07 9.98 0.27
CA MET A 96 11.85 9.16 0.28
C MET A 96 11.95 8.08 1.33
N MET A 97 10.84 7.80 2.00
CA MET A 97 10.73 6.73 2.98
C MET A 97 9.49 5.87 2.69
N PRO A 98 9.66 4.59 2.31
CA PRO A 98 10.94 3.92 2.04
C PRO A 98 11.62 4.41 0.74
N CYS A 99 12.96 4.35 0.68
CA CYS A 99 13.76 4.71 -0.51
C CYS A 99 14.13 3.51 -1.39
N ALA A 100 13.95 2.29 -0.89
CA ALA A 100 14.23 1.06 -1.61
C ALA A 100 13.25 -0.03 -1.18
N ALA A 101 12.91 -0.90 -2.11
CA ALA A 101 12.12 -2.10 -1.86
C ALA A 101 12.71 -3.26 -2.68
N LYS A 102 12.59 -4.49 -2.15
CA LYS A 102 13.13 -5.70 -2.78
C LYS A 102 12.07 -6.79 -2.74
N ILE A 103 11.84 -7.43 -3.88
CA ILE A 103 11.03 -8.63 -3.98
C ILE A 103 11.98 -9.82 -3.87
N TRP A 104 11.66 -10.73 -2.96
CA TRP A 104 12.34 -12.01 -2.82
C TRP A 104 11.43 -13.12 -3.29
N ALA A 105 12.01 -14.13 -3.91
CA ALA A 105 11.30 -15.32 -4.35
C ALA A 105 12.10 -16.56 -3.97
N ALA A 106 11.40 -17.60 -3.57
CA ALA A 106 11.96 -18.92 -3.30
C ALA A 106 10.97 -19.98 -3.78
N PRO A 107 11.44 -21.13 -4.27
CA PRO A 107 10.57 -22.27 -4.52
C PRO A 107 9.96 -22.75 -3.20
N VAL A 108 8.70 -23.18 -3.26
CA VAL A 108 7.99 -23.78 -2.13
C VAL A 108 7.48 -25.16 -2.54
N ASP A 109 7.31 -26.04 -1.55
CA ASP A 109 6.60 -27.29 -1.77
C ASP A 109 5.10 -27.00 -1.92
N ALA A 110 4.51 -27.50 -3.00
CA ALA A 110 3.10 -27.26 -3.35
C ALA A 110 2.25 -28.52 -3.16
N GLU A 111 2.65 -29.44 -2.28
CA GLU A 111 1.94 -30.71 -2.01
C GLU A 111 0.49 -30.46 -1.57
N GLY A 112 0.24 -29.42 -0.78
CA GLY A 112 -1.11 -29.05 -0.34
C GLY A 112 -2.02 -28.70 -1.53
N LEU A 113 -1.54 -27.84 -2.42
CA LEU A 113 -2.25 -27.49 -3.67
C LEU A 113 -2.45 -28.74 -4.54
N ARG A 114 -1.44 -29.60 -4.65
CA ARG A 114 -1.56 -30.84 -5.42
C ARG A 114 -2.65 -31.75 -4.88
N ARG A 115 -2.70 -31.98 -3.57
CA ARG A 115 -3.74 -32.79 -2.91
C ARG A 115 -5.13 -32.19 -3.07
N GLU A 116 -5.25 -30.87 -3.00
CA GLU A 116 -6.51 -30.16 -3.24
C GLU A 116 -7.01 -30.43 -4.66
N VAL A 117 -6.13 -30.33 -5.66
CA VAL A 117 -6.45 -30.62 -7.06
C VAL A 117 -6.81 -32.09 -7.27
N GLU A 118 -6.04 -33.02 -6.68
CA GLU A 118 -6.30 -34.47 -6.76
C GLU A 118 -7.61 -34.88 -6.06
N SER A 119 -8.10 -34.09 -5.12
CA SER A 119 -9.37 -34.35 -4.42
C SER A 119 -10.59 -34.30 -5.35
N TYR A 120 -10.48 -33.62 -6.50
CA TYR A 120 -11.48 -33.61 -7.56
C TYR A 120 -11.49 -34.87 -8.43
N GLY A 121 -10.78 -35.96 -8.09
CA GLY A 121 -10.72 -37.17 -8.92
C GLY A 121 -12.07 -37.86 -9.15
N CYS A 122 -12.15 -39.16 -8.86
CA CYS A 122 -13.41 -39.89 -9.03
C CYS A 122 -14.32 -39.70 -7.81
N LEU A 123 -15.37 -38.89 -7.96
CA LEU A 123 -16.37 -38.64 -6.92
C LEU A 123 -17.71 -39.24 -7.35
N HIS A 124 -18.23 -40.17 -6.55
CA HIS A 124 -19.48 -40.90 -6.83
C HIS A 124 -19.52 -41.61 -8.21
N GLY A 125 -18.36 -42.05 -8.72
CA GLY A 125 -18.26 -42.70 -10.02
C GLY A 125 -18.20 -41.74 -11.21
N LEU A 126 -18.16 -40.43 -10.97
CA LEU A 126 -17.92 -39.39 -11.97
C LEU A 126 -16.44 -39.01 -11.94
N ASP A 127 -15.80 -39.00 -13.10
CA ASP A 127 -14.46 -38.44 -13.25
C ASP A 127 -14.53 -36.91 -13.32
N LEU A 128 -14.11 -36.25 -12.25
CA LEU A 128 -14.09 -34.79 -12.15
C LEU A 128 -12.65 -34.23 -12.23
N SER A 129 -11.65 -35.04 -12.60
CA SER A 129 -10.27 -34.57 -12.73
C SER A 129 -10.09 -33.34 -13.64
N PRO A 130 -10.88 -33.15 -14.72
CA PRO A 130 -10.79 -31.93 -15.52
C PRO A 130 -11.09 -30.63 -14.74
N VAL A 131 -11.87 -30.71 -13.66
CA VAL A 131 -12.12 -29.57 -12.75
C VAL A 131 -10.83 -29.21 -12.00
N GLY A 132 -10.18 -30.22 -11.41
CA GLY A 132 -8.91 -30.04 -10.72
C GLY A 132 -7.82 -29.48 -11.66
N GLU A 133 -7.72 -30.00 -12.88
CA GLU A 133 -6.77 -29.51 -13.90
C GLU A 133 -7.05 -28.05 -14.28
N ALA A 134 -8.31 -27.68 -14.45
CA ALA A 134 -8.70 -26.30 -14.74
C ALA A 134 -8.38 -25.34 -13.58
N GLU A 135 -8.64 -25.75 -12.34
CA GLU A 135 -8.29 -24.94 -11.15
C GLU A 135 -6.79 -24.81 -10.96
N LEU A 136 -6.02 -25.88 -11.15
CA LEU A 136 -4.55 -25.80 -11.11
C LEU A 136 -4.03 -24.83 -12.17
N ALA A 137 -4.51 -24.97 -13.42
CA ALA A 137 -4.12 -24.09 -14.50
C ALA A 137 -4.48 -22.63 -14.21
N ARG A 138 -5.61 -22.36 -13.54
CA ARG A 138 -6.01 -21.01 -13.12
C ARG A 138 -5.09 -20.47 -12.02
N ARG A 139 -4.84 -21.24 -10.96
CA ARG A 139 -4.00 -20.82 -9.83
C ARG A 139 -2.53 -20.67 -10.19
N CYS A 140 -2.04 -21.38 -11.22
CA CYS A 140 -0.70 -21.17 -11.77
C CYS A 140 -0.59 -19.93 -12.67
N ARG A 141 -1.70 -19.45 -13.25
CA ARG A 141 -1.70 -18.23 -14.08
C ARG A 141 -1.72 -16.97 -13.24
N ASP A 142 -2.52 -16.96 -12.18
CA ASP A 142 -2.77 -15.77 -11.37
C ASP A 142 -2.01 -15.84 -10.03
N PRO A 143 -1.37 -14.75 -9.58
CA PRO A 143 -0.77 -14.70 -8.24
C PRO A 143 -1.78 -15.05 -7.14
N GLN A 144 -1.39 -15.94 -6.22
CA GLN A 144 -2.25 -16.41 -5.13
C GLN A 144 -1.84 -15.76 -3.80
N VAL A 145 -2.70 -14.89 -3.27
CA VAL A 145 -2.49 -14.28 -1.95
C VAL A 145 -3.20 -15.14 -0.90
N GLU A 146 -2.43 -15.79 -0.04
CA GLU A 146 -2.96 -16.45 1.16
C GLU A 146 -2.84 -15.46 2.33
N LEU A 147 -3.99 -15.11 2.94
CA LEU A 147 -4.10 -14.16 4.06
C LEU A 147 -4.14 -14.90 5.41
#